data_AF-A0A0P9LBM1-F1
#
_entry.id   AF-A0A0P9LBM1-F1
#
_cell.length_a   1.000
_cell.length_b   1.000
_cell.length_c   1.000
_cell.angle_alpha   90.00
_cell.angle_beta   90.00
_cell.angle_gamma   90.00
#
_symmetry.space_group_name_H-M   'P 1'
#
loop_
_entity.id
_entity.type
_entity.pdbx_description
1 polymer ?
#
loop_
_entity_poly.entity_id
_entity_poly.type
_entity_poly.pdbx_seq_one_letter_code
_entity_poly.pdbx_strand_id
1 'polypeptide(L)'
;MENIWQRTSLPRAQFDTLYVQAFKSYAALVQHLPASENHHHAYHGGMLDHGLEIVAYALKIRQMYLLPIGAPPESQAAQSEAWSAASAYGALVHDLGKIAVDVKVELADGTTWHPWHGP
;
A
#
# COMPACT_ATOMS: atom_id res chain seq x y z
N MET A 1 2.65 -5.13 9.92
CA MET A 1 1.49 -4.35 10.41
C MET A 1 1.81 -3.48 11.62
N GLU A 2 2.27 -4.04 12.74
CA GLU A 2 2.59 -3.25 13.95
C GLU A 2 3.59 -2.11 13.70
N ASN A 3 4.67 -2.38 12.95
CA ASN A 3 5.66 -1.38 12.54
C ASN A 3 5.03 -0.22 11.71
N ILE A 4 4.03 -0.51 10.87
CA ILE A 4 3.32 0.53 10.09
C ILE A 4 2.48 1.40 11.02
N TRP A 5 1.73 0.78 11.94
CA TRP A 5 0.91 1.52 12.91
C TRP A 5 1.74 2.46 13.77
N GLN A 6 2.89 1.99 14.29
CA GLN A 6 3.83 2.79 15.11
C GLN A 6 4.41 4.01 14.38
N ARG A 7 4.26 4.10 13.05
CA ARG A 7 4.69 5.24 12.24
C ARG A 7 3.58 6.22 11.90
N THR A 8 2.35 5.91 12.31
CA THR A 8 1.20 6.81 12.28
C THR A 8 0.94 7.33 13.69
N SER A 9 0.20 8.43 13.82
CA SER A 9 -0.20 8.95 15.14
C SER A 9 -1.65 8.58 15.50
N LEU A 10 -2.21 7.58 14.81
CA LEU A 10 -3.62 7.23 14.89
C LEU A 10 -3.92 6.28 16.06
N PRO A 11 -5.07 6.47 16.75
CA PRO A 11 -5.64 5.43 17.59
C PRO A 11 -5.87 4.15 16.80
N ARG A 12 -5.74 2.99 17.46
CA ARG A 12 -5.81 1.69 16.78
C ARG A 12 -7.09 1.50 15.96
N ALA A 13 -8.23 1.95 16.47
CA ALA A 13 -9.50 1.89 15.74
C ALA A 13 -9.47 2.68 14.42
N GLN A 14 -8.86 3.87 14.40
CA GLN A 14 -8.74 4.66 13.17
C GLN A 14 -7.72 4.07 12.20
N PHE A 15 -6.61 3.51 12.73
CA PHE A 15 -5.66 2.76 11.91
C PHE A 15 -6.32 1.54 11.25
N ASP A 16 -7.16 0.82 11.98
CA ASP A 16 -7.90 -0.33 11.45
C ASP A 16 -8.87 0.10 10.33
N THR A 17 -9.59 1.20 10.52
CA THR A 17 -10.52 1.72 9.50
C THR A 17 -9.80 2.25 8.26
N LEU A 18 -8.73 3.02 8.43
CA LEU A 18 -8.07 3.71 7.31
C LEU A 18 -7.05 2.81 6.61
N TYR A 19 -6.13 2.20 7.37
CA TYR A 19 -5.00 1.46 6.80
C TYR A 19 -5.29 -0.02 6.63
N VAL A 20 -5.80 -0.68 7.67
CA VAL A 20 -5.99 -2.14 7.62
C VAL A 20 -7.04 -2.53 6.58
N GLN A 21 -8.12 -1.75 6.43
CA GLN A 21 -9.08 -2.01 5.35
C GLN A 21 -8.45 -1.85 3.97
N ALA A 22 -7.68 -0.78 3.73
CA ALA A 22 -6.97 -0.59 2.47
C ALA A 22 -6.02 -1.75 2.16
N PHE A 23 -5.27 -2.23 3.15
CA PHE A 23 -4.37 -3.38 2.98
C PHE A 23 -5.12 -4.69 2.74
N LYS A 24 -6.28 -4.89 3.36
CA LYS A 24 -7.14 -6.06 3.08
C LYS A 24 -7.71 -6.01 1.66
N SER A 25 -8.17 -4.85 1.20
CA SER A 25 -8.63 -4.68 -0.17
C SER A 25 -7.50 -4.91 -1.18
N TYR A 26 -6.30 -4.39 -0.90
CA TYR A 26 -5.11 -4.64 -1.70
C TYR A 26 -4.76 -6.13 -1.72
N ALA A 27 -4.70 -6.79 -0.56
CA ALA A 27 -4.41 -8.21 -0.44
C ALA A 27 -5.44 -9.08 -1.18
N ALA A 28 -6.73 -8.74 -1.08
CA ALA A 28 -7.78 -9.42 -1.83
C ALA A 28 -7.61 -9.26 -3.34
N LEU A 29 -7.09 -8.12 -3.80
CA LEU A 29 -6.89 -7.87 -5.22
C LEU A 29 -5.64 -8.56 -5.77
N VAL A 30 -4.51 -8.49 -5.05
CA VAL A 30 -3.23 -9.05 -5.53
C VAL A 30 -3.06 -10.53 -5.20
N GLN A 31 -3.84 -11.06 -4.24
CA GLN A 31 -3.84 -12.46 -3.81
C GLN A 31 -2.41 -12.98 -3.62
N HIS A 32 -2.03 -13.95 -4.44
CA HIS A 32 -0.75 -14.62 -4.40
C HIS A 32 0.16 -14.30 -5.60
N LEU A 33 -0.15 -13.23 -6.33
CA LEU A 33 0.67 -12.82 -7.46
C LEU A 33 2.11 -12.49 -7.00
N PRO A 34 3.13 -12.84 -7.81
CA PRO A 34 4.49 -12.35 -7.60
C PRO A 34 4.58 -10.86 -7.97
N ALA A 35 5.53 -10.13 -7.38
CA ALA A 35 5.75 -8.72 -7.73
C ALA A 35 6.71 -8.54 -8.93
N SER A 36 7.41 -9.62 -9.32
CA SER A 36 8.41 -9.64 -10.39
C SER A 36 8.61 -11.05 -10.93
N GLU A 37 9.17 -11.21 -12.14
CA GLU A 37 9.44 -12.54 -12.72
C GLU A 37 10.69 -13.23 -12.16
N ASN A 38 11.75 -12.48 -11.79
CA ASN A 38 13.04 -13.07 -11.38
C ASN A 38 13.85 -12.15 -10.43
N HIS A 39 13.19 -11.55 -9.44
CA HIS A 39 13.81 -10.66 -8.46
C HIS A 39 13.39 -11.01 -7.02
N HIS A 40 13.76 -10.17 -6.05
CA HIS A 40 13.57 -10.42 -4.61
C HIS A 40 12.12 -10.65 -4.17
N HIS A 41 11.13 -10.41 -5.04
CA HIS A 41 9.69 -10.64 -4.78
C HIS A 41 9.03 -11.53 -5.86
N ALA A 42 9.81 -12.41 -6.51
CA ALA A 42 9.36 -13.37 -7.53
C ALA A 42 8.82 -14.69 -6.96
N TYR A 43 8.10 -14.62 -5.85
CA TYR A 43 7.49 -15.77 -5.20
C TYR A 43 5.98 -15.56 -4.98
N HIS A 44 5.28 -16.63 -4.64
CA HIS A 44 3.84 -16.64 -4.37
C HIS A 44 3.49 -15.71 -3.20
N GLY A 45 2.69 -14.67 -3.45
CA GLY A 45 2.36 -13.62 -2.48
C GLY A 45 3.37 -12.46 -2.42
N GLY A 46 4.42 -12.49 -3.24
CA GLY A 46 5.46 -11.45 -3.25
C GLY A 46 4.91 -10.04 -3.53
N MET A 47 3.79 -9.90 -4.26
CA MET A 47 3.15 -8.60 -4.48
C MET A 47 2.62 -7.98 -3.19
N LEU A 48 2.02 -8.78 -2.31
CA LEU A 48 1.52 -8.31 -1.02
C LEU A 48 2.68 -7.87 -0.11
N ASP A 49 3.72 -8.70 -0.02
CA ASP A 49 4.88 -8.43 0.82
C ASP A 49 5.64 -7.18 0.34
N HIS A 50 5.87 -7.06 -0.97
CA HIS A 50 6.47 -5.87 -1.58
C HIS A 50 5.65 -4.61 -1.29
N GLY A 51 4.33 -4.64 -1.51
CA GLY A 51 3.46 -3.50 -1.24
C GLY A 51 3.54 -3.01 0.21
N LEU A 52 3.47 -3.94 1.17
CA LEU A 52 3.54 -3.60 2.60
C LEU A 52 4.94 -3.14 3.05
N GLU A 53 6.00 -3.70 2.45
CA GLU A 53 7.38 -3.25 2.66
C GLU A 53 7.57 -1.79 2.22
N ILE A 54 7.14 -1.46 1.00
CA ILE A 54 7.27 -0.09 0.46
C ILE A 54 6.45 0.91 1.27
N VAL A 55 5.26 0.54 1.78
CA VAL A 55 4.51 1.38 2.72
C VAL A 55 5.30 1.68 3.99
N ALA A 56 5.93 0.67 4.60
CA ALA A 56 6.71 0.85 5.81
C ALA A 56 7.91 1.78 5.58
N TYR A 57 8.60 1.65 4.44
CA TYR A 57 9.69 2.55 4.07
C TYR A 57 9.22 3.97 3.77
N ALA A 58 8.13 4.15 3.03
CA ALA A 58 7.57 5.45 2.72
C ALA A 58 7.22 6.23 4.00
N LEU A 59 6.57 5.56 4.97
CA LEU A 59 6.25 6.16 6.27
C LEU A 59 7.50 6.49 7.08
N LYS A 60 8.54 5.65 7.04
CA LYS A 60 9.83 5.94 7.66
C LYS A 60 10.47 7.22 7.10
N ILE A 61 10.43 7.40 5.79
CA ILE A 61 10.96 8.62 5.14
C ILE A 61 10.08 9.82 5.48
N ARG A 62 8.75 9.68 5.43
CA ARG A 62 7.80 10.76 5.77
C ARG A 62 7.99 11.31 7.18
N GLN A 63 8.45 10.50 8.14
CA GLN A 63 8.76 10.98 9.50
C GLN A 63 9.95 11.96 9.55
N MET A 64 10.81 11.98 8.53
CA MET A 64 11.95 12.90 8.43
C MET A 64 11.57 14.29 7.91
N TYR A 65 10.31 14.50 7.49
CA TYR A 65 9.83 15.75 6.91
C TYR A 65 8.62 16.30 7.67
N LEU A 66 8.60 17.62 7.87
CA LEU A 66 7.39 18.35 8.26
C LEU A 66 6.68 18.79 6.97
N LEU A 67 5.55 18.16 6.69
CA LEU A 67 4.76 18.39 5.49
C LEU A 67 3.49 19.19 5.80
N PRO A 68 3.05 20.09 4.89
CA PRO A 68 3.73 20.47 3.65
C PRO A 68 4.97 21.34 3.92
N ILE A 69 6.01 21.18 3.09
CA ILE A 69 7.27 21.93 3.25
C ILE A 69 7.00 23.42 3.08
N GLY A 70 7.48 24.23 4.03
CA GLY A 70 7.34 25.70 4.00
C GLY A 70 6.02 26.25 4.53
N ALA A 71 5.07 25.39 4.94
CA ALA A 71 3.84 25.82 5.60
C ALA A 71 4.08 26.19 7.09
N PRO A 72 3.21 27.01 7.71
CA PRO A 72 3.29 27.28 9.15
C PRO A 72 3.19 26.00 10.00
N PRO A 73 3.87 25.93 11.16
CA PRO A 73 3.87 24.74 12.02
C PRO A 73 2.46 24.24 12.39
N GLU A 74 1.51 25.12 12.63
CA GLU A 74 0.12 24.78 12.96
C GLU A 74 -0.56 24.05 11.79
N SER A 75 -0.28 24.50 10.56
CA SER A 75 -0.81 23.88 9.34
C SER A 75 -0.17 22.52 9.07
N GLN A 76 1.13 22.38 9.36
CA GLN A 76 1.85 21.12 9.25
C GLN A 76 1.34 20.10 10.28
N ALA A 77 1.17 20.53 11.53
CA ALA A 77 0.63 19.69 12.61
C ALA A 77 -0.80 19.23 12.29
N ALA A 78 -1.67 20.15 11.84
CA ALA A 78 -3.05 19.84 11.49
C ALA A 78 -3.19 18.82 10.33
N GLN A 79 -2.21 18.78 9.42
CA GLN A 79 -2.22 17.90 8.24
C GLN A 79 -1.30 16.69 8.37
N SER A 80 -0.64 16.52 9.52
CA SER A 80 0.38 15.48 9.73
C SER A 80 -0.14 14.10 9.31
N GLU A 81 -1.31 13.68 9.81
CA GLU A 81 -1.85 12.35 9.49
C GLU A 81 -2.35 12.24 8.03
N ALA A 82 -2.83 13.33 7.44
CA ALA A 82 -3.21 13.34 6.02
C ALA A 82 -2.00 13.08 5.12
N TRP A 83 -0.85 13.68 5.42
CA TRP A 83 0.39 13.41 4.70
C TRP A 83 0.92 12.00 4.94
N SER A 84 0.79 11.45 6.15
CA SER A 84 1.10 10.04 6.41
C SER A 84 0.25 9.10 5.54
N ALA A 85 -1.06 9.34 5.50
CA ALA A 85 -2.00 8.53 4.72
C ALA A 85 -1.74 8.64 3.21
N ALA A 86 -1.48 9.85 2.71
CA ALA A 86 -1.12 10.08 1.31
C ALA A 86 0.15 9.32 0.92
N SER A 87 1.22 9.39 1.75
CA SER A 87 2.45 8.63 1.51
C SER A 87 2.22 7.12 1.54
N ALA A 88 1.44 6.62 2.50
CA ALA A 88 1.15 5.20 2.61
C ALA A 88 0.31 4.67 1.45
N TYR A 89 -0.75 5.37 1.05
CA TYR A 89 -1.58 4.92 -0.08
C TYR A 89 -0.85 5.04 -1.41
N GLY A 90 -0.10 6.12 -1.63
CA GLY A 90 0.75 6.25 -2.81
C GLY A 90 1.77 5.12 -2.91
N ALA A 91 2.41 4.77 -1.78
CA ALA A 91 3.32 3.63 -1.70
C ALA A 91 2.63 2.28 -1.95
N LEU A 92 1.45 2.06 -1.40
CA LEU A 92 0.72 0.80 -1.55
C LEU A 92 0.36 0.52 -3.01
N VAL A 93 -0.09 1.55 -3.74
CA VAL A 93 -0.59 1.39 -5.12
C VAL A 93 0.45 1.66 -6.20
N HIS A 94 1.69 2.02 -5.84
CA HIS A 94 2.71 2.45 -6.81
C HIS A 94 2.94 1.45 -7.95
N ASP A 95 2.91 0.16 -7.64
CA ASP A 95 3.12 -0.94 -8.58
C ASP A 95 1.82 -1.68 -8.93
N LEU A 96 0.65 -1.22 -8.45
CA LEU A 96 -0.60 -1.96 -8.63
C LEU A 96 -0.96 -2.14 -10.11
N GLY A 97 -0.50 -1.26 -11.00
CA GLY A 97 -0.68 -1.40 -12.45
C GLY A 97 -0.15 -2.73 -13.01
N LYS A 98 0.89 -3.32 -12.41
CA LYS A 98 1.53 -4.57 -12.88
C LYS A 98 0.53 -5.73 -12.97
N ILE A 99 -0.43 -5.83 -12.06
CA ILE A 99 -1.41 -6.92 -12.08
C ILE A 99 -2.35 -6.86 -13.29
N ALA A 100 -2.40 -5.72 -13.98
CA ALA A 100 -3.21 -5.52 -15.17
C ALA A 100 -2.42 -5.70 -16.49
N VAL A 101 -1.10 -5.49 -16.46
CA VAL A 101 -0.27 -5.42 -17.68
C VAL A 101 0.81 -6.49 -17.78
N ASP A 102 1.31 -6.99 -16.65
CA ASP A 102 2.45 -7.92 -16.62
C ASP A 102 2.01 -9.38 -16.43
N VAL A 103 0.79 -9.62 -15.94
CA VAL A 103 0.25 -10.96 -15.69
C VAL A 103 -1.09 -11.17 -16.37
N LYS A 104 -1.29 -12.36 -16.95
CA LYS A 104 -2.60 -12.86 -17.37
C LYS A 104 -3.07 -13.90 -16.36
N VAL A 105 -4.21 -13.64 -15.73
CA VAL A 105 -4.83 -14.57 -14.80
C VAL A 105 -6.07 -15.16 -15.47
N GLU A 106 -6.21 -16.48 -15.37
CA GLU A 106 -7.36 -17.23 -15.87
C GLU A 106 -8.08 -17.87 -14.68
N LEU A 107 -9.40 -17.71 -14.62
CA LEU A 107 -10.25 -18.36 -13.63
C LEU A 107 -10.39 -19.85 -13.97
N ALA A 108 -10.87 -20.65 -13.01
CA ALA A 108 -11.03 -22.10 -13.20
C ALA A 108 -11.98 -22.49 -14.35
N ASP A 109 -12.86 -21.57 -14.76
CA ASP A 109 -13.79 -21.76 -15.88
C ASP A 109 -13.22 -21.31 -17.25
N GLY A 110 -11.96 -20.88 -17.29
CA GLY A 110 -11.28 -20.40 -18.51
C GLY A 110 -11.48 -18.91 -18.80
N THR A 111 -12.27 -18.20 -17.98
CA THR A 111 -12.48 -16.75 -18.16
C THR A 111 -11.22 -15.99 -17.75
N THR A 112 -10.82 -15.00 -18.55
CA THR A 112 -9.72 -14.10 -18.14
C THR A 112 -10.19 -13.16 -17.04
N TRP A 113 -9.44 -13.12 -15.94
CA TRP A 113 -9.70 -12.17 -14.86
C TRP A 113 -9.17 -10.79 -15.23
N HIS A 114 -9.94 -9.77 -14.86
CA HIS A 114 -9.59 -8.38 -15.08
C HIS A 114 -9.68 -7.62 -13.75
N PRO A 115 -8.58 -7.05 -13.24
CA PRO A 115 -8.50 -6.50 -11.89
C PRO A 115 -9.46 -5.32 -11.64
N TRP A 116 -9.89 -4.61 -12.69
CA TRP A 116 -10.85 -3.51 -12.59
C TRP A 116 -12.31 -3.97 -12.40
N HIS A 117 -12.59 -5.28 -12.48
CA HIS A 117 -13.88 -5.85 -12.09
C HIS A 117 -13.91 -6.31 -10.62
N GLY A 118 -12.80 -6.13 -9.90
CA GLY A 118 -12.65 -6.57 -8.52
C GLY A 118 -11.95 -7.93 -8.42
N PRO A 119 -11.66 -8.37 -7.18
CA PRO A 119 -11.08 -9.68 -6.90
C PRO A 119 -12.05 -10.82 -7.18
#